data_AF-A0A2K3JF45-F1
#
_entry.id   AF-A0A2K3JF45-F1
#
_cell.length_a   1.000
_cell.length_b   1.000
_cell.length_c   1.000
_cell.angle_alpha   90.00
_cell.angle_beta   90.00
_cell.angle_gamma   90.00
#
_symmetry.space_group_name_H-M   'P 1'
#
loop_
_entity.id
_entity.type
_entity.pdbx_description
1 polymer ?
#
loop_
_entity_poly.entity_id
_entity_poly.type
_entity_poly.pdbx_seq_one_letter_code
_entity_poly.pdbx_strand_id
1 'polypeptide(L)'
;MTSGLGAAMAIAKKDIIIQLRKKFEAFSMFLFALIAVLAYSFALVSQGAIPVDVGSAMLWVIIFFMGMFGFAPIFLSESETGTLRGLATAPIPAWAVYVGKVIYGFVLMGMVEIF
;
A
#
# COMPACT_ATOMS: atom_id res chain seq x y z
N MET A 1 14.60 -23.95 12.27
CA MET A 1 14.08 -23.47 10.97
C MET A 1 12.63 -22.96 11.04
N THR A 2 11.81 -23.42 12.00
CA THR A 2 10.41 -22.99 12.22
C THR A 2 10.24 -21.58 12.81
N SER A 3 11.29 -20.99 13.42
CA SER A 3 11.22 -19.65 14.03
C SER A 3 11.16 -18.50 13.02
N GLY A 4 11.67 -18.68 11.79
CA GLY A 4 11.74 -17.62 10.79
C GLY A 4 10.38 -17.22 10.20
N LEU A 5 9.52 -18.20 9.93
CA LEU A 5 8.15 -17.96 9.43
C LEU A 5 7.27 -17.25 10.47
N GLY A 6 7.37 -17.65 11.74
CA GLY A 6 6.67 -16.99 12.83
C GLY A 6 7.10 -15.52 12.99
N ALA A 7 8.40 -15.25 12.85
CA ALA A 7 8.92 -13.88 12.86
C ALA A 7 8.42 -13.06 11.67
N ALA A 8 8.40 -13.63 10.45
CA ALA A 8 7.86 -12.96 9.26
C ALA A 8 6.39 -12.56 9.42
N MET A 9 5.56 -13.47 9.94
CA MET A 9 4.14 -13.22 10.18
C MET A 9 3.91 -12.17 11.28
N ALA A 10 4.74 -12.19 12.33
CA ALA A 10 4.67 -11.20 13.41
C ALA A 10 5.04 -9.79 12.92
N ILE A 11 6.05 -9.67 12.05
CA ILE A 11 6.44 -8.41 11.42
C ILE A 11 5.30 -7.90 10.53
N ALA A 12 4.76 -8.76 9.65
CA ALA A 12 3.64 -8.40 8.79
C ALA A 12 2.43 -7.90 9.60
N LYS A 13 2.06 -8.62 10.67
CA LYS A 13 0.94 -8.23 11.54
C LYS A 13 1.19 -6.88 12.22
N LYS A 14 2.40 -6.67 12.74
CA LYS A 14 2.80 -5.41 13.36
C LYS A 14 2.65 -4.25 12.36
N ASP A 15 3.16 -4.41 11.14
CA ASP A 15 3.15 -3.36 10.13
C ASP A 15 1.73 -3.04 9.65
N ILE A 16 0.87 -4.06 9.46
CA ILE A 16 -0.56 -3.87 9.19
C ILE A 16 -1.23 -3.02 10.28
N ILE A 17 -0.99 -3.35 11.55
CA ILE A 17 -1.60 -2.61 12.68
C ILE A 17 -1.08 -1.17 12.73
N ILE A 18 0.21 -0.94 12.45
CA ILE A 18 0.79 0.40 12.42
C ILE A 18 0.17 1.22 11.27
N GLN A 19 0.05 0.63 10.08
CA GLN A 19 -0.52 1.31 8.92
C GLN A 19 -1.99 1.67 9.15
N LEU A 20 -2.79 0.77 9.74
CA LEU A 20 -4.17 1.05 10.14
C LEU A 20 -4.28 2.18 11.17
N ARG A 21 -3.24 2.36 11.99
CA ARG A 21 -3.16 3.46 12.96
C ARG A 21 -2.75 4.78 12.31
N LYS A 22 -1.97 4.73 11.22
CA LYS A 22 -1.63 5.87 10.36
C LYS A 22 -2.80 6.25 9.43
N LYS A 23 -3.92 6.61 10.04
CA LYS A 23 -5.16 7.00 9.34
C LYS A 23 -4.95 8.11 8.31
N PHE A 24 -3.96 8.98 8.49
CA PHE A 24 -3.68 10.10 7.59
C PHE A 24 -3.23 9.65 6.20
N GLU A 25 -2.28 8.70 6.11
CA GLU A 25 -1.78 8.21 4.81
C GLU A 25 -2.89 7.49 4.03
N ALA A 26 -3.66 6.64 4.70
CA ALA A 26 -4.81 5.95 4.11
C ALA A 26 -5.91 6.94 3.68
N PHE A 27 -6.14 8.00 4.46
CA PHE A 27 -7.11 9.02 4.12
C PHE A 27 -6.69 9.84 2.91
N SER A 28 -5.40 10.18 2.76
CA SER A 28 -4.88 10.87 1.57
C SER A 28 -5.03 10.03 0.30
N MET A 29 -4.77 8.72 0.37
CA MET A 29 -4.99 7.79 -0.75
C MET A 29 -6.46 7.74 -1.15
N PHE A 30 -7.35 7.59 -0.17
CA PHE A 30 -8.79 7.57 -0.39
C PHE A 30 -9.27 8.89 -1.02
N LEU A 31 -8.80 10.03 -0.50
CA LEU A 31 -9.16 11.34 -1.03
C LEU A 31 -8.68 11.52 -2.47
N PHE A 32 -7.47 11.05 -2.79
CA PHE A 32 -6.94 11.06 -4.16
C PHE A 32 -7.81 10.22 -5.10
N ALA A 33 -8.13 8.98 -4.73
CA ALA A 33 -9.00 8.11 -5.53
C ALA A 33 -10.37 8.74 -5.75
N LEU A 34 -10.99 9.30 -4.70
CA LEU A 34 -12.28 9.97 -4.77
C LEU A 34 -12.24 11.19 -5.72
N ILE A 35 -11.22 12.05 -5.59
CA ILE A 35 -11.05 13.23 -6.45
C ILE A 35 -10.79 12.82 -7.89
N ALA A 36 -9.98 11.78 -8.14
CA ALA A 36 -9.70 11.27 -9.48
C ALA A 36 -10.97 10.74 -10.16
N VAL A 37 -11.81 9.98 -9.44
CA VAL A 37 -13.10 9.47 -9.95
C VAL A 37 -14.08 10.62 -10.19
N LEU A 38 -14.16 11.60 -9.29
CA LEU A 38 -15.01 12.79 -9.47
C LEU A 38 -14.56 13.63 -10.67
N ALA A 39 -13.26 13.89 -10.81
CA ALA A 39 -12.69 14.63 -11.94
C ALA A 39 -12.97 13.91 -13.26
N TYR A 40 -12.84 12.58 -13.28
CA TYR A 40 -13.20 11.73 -14.41
C TYR A 40 -14.68 11.86 -14.77
N SER A 41 -15.55 11.72 -13.76
CA SER A 41 -17.00 11.80 -13.94
C SER A 41 -17.41 13.15 -14.51
N PHE A 42 -16.84 14.26 -14.02
CA PHE A 42 -17.15 15.59 -14.53
C PHE A 42 -16.60 15.84 -15.93
N ALA A 43 -15.39 15.34 -16.25
CA ALA A 43 -14.81 15.48 -17.58
C ALA A 43 -15.65 14.80 -18.67
N LEU A 44 -16.29 13.66 -18.36
CA LEU A 44 -17.04 12.87 -19.32
C LEU A 44 -18.54 13.16 -19.38
N VAL A 45 -19.14 13.67 -18.29
CA VAL A 45 -20.53 14.17 -18.32
C VAL A 45 -20.72 15.24 -19.39
N SER A 46 -19.67 15.99 -19.74
CA SER A 46 -19.71 16.96 -20.84
C SER A 46 -19.86 16.34 -22.25
N GLN A 47 -19.69 15.02 -22.43
CA GLN A 47 -19.66 14.37 -23.74
C GLN A 47 -20.79 13.34 -23.99
N GLY A 48 -21.74 13.16 -23.05
CA GLY A 48 -22.98 12.40 -23.28
C GLY A 48 -22.85 10.86 -23.36
N ALA A 49 -21.64 10.33 -23.61
CA ALA A 49 -21.33 8.90 -23.51
C ALA A 49 -19.89 8.69 -23.03
N ILE A 50 -19.68 7.67 -22.19
CA ILE A 50 -18.34 7.29 -21.70
C ILE A 50 -17.74 6.31 -22.71
N PRO A 51 -16.68 6.67 -23.45
CA PRO A 51 -15.97 5.69 -24.27
C PRO A 51 -15.26 4.71 -23.34
N VAL A 52 -15.49 3.42 -23.55
CA VAL A 52 -14.99 2.33 -22.67
C VAL A 52 -13.45 2.36 -22.55
N ASP A 53 -12.77 2.79 -23.61
CA ASP A 53 -11.30 2.91 -23.67
C ASP A 53 -10.75 3.93 -22.65
N VAL A 54 -11.47 5.03 -22.43
CA VAL A 54 -11.04 6.09 -21.50
C VAL A 54 -11.24 5.63 -20.04
N GLY A 55 -12.28 4.84 -19.78
CA GLY A 55 -12.54 4.26 -18.46
C GLY A 55 -11.46 3.27 -18.05
N SER A 56 -11.01 2.43 -18.98
CA SER A 56 -9.91 1.51 -18.72
C SER A 56 -8.60 2.26 -18.40
N ALA A 57 -8.27 3.31 -19.14
CA ALA A 57 -7.08 4.12 -18.89
C ALA A 57 -7.12 4.79 -17.50
N MET A 58 -8.28 5.31 -17.08
CA MET A 58 -8.42 5.98 -15.80
C MET A 58 -8.27 5.00 -14.61
N LEU A 59 -8.82 3.78 -14.73
CA LEU A 59 -8.63 2.73 -13.73
C LEU A 59 -7.16 2.39 -13.55
N TRP A 60 -6.40 2.24 -14.64
CA TRP A 60 -4.96 2.02 -14.56
C TRP A 60 -4.23 3.16 -13.85
N VAL A 61 -4.58 4.41 -14.12
CA VAL A 61 -3.97 5.57 -13.44
C VAL A 61 -4.23 5.53 -11.94
N ILE A 62 -5.47 5.25 -11.51
CA ILE A 62 -5.83 5.16 -10.09
C ILE A 62 -5.02 4.05 -9.41
N ILE A 63 -4.94 2.86 -10.02
CA ILE A 63 -4.18 1.71 -9.50
C ILE A 63 -2.70 2.06 -9.37
N PHE A 64 -2.09 2.67 -10.39
CA PHE A 64 -0.67 3.06 -10.37
C PHE A 64 -0.38 4.07 -9.26
N PHE A 65 -1.20 5.10 -9.12
CA PHE A 65 -1.01 6.11 -8.09
C PHE A 65 -1.23 5.55 -6.68
N MET A 66 -2.29 4.77 -6.47
CA MET A 66 -2.52 4.13 -5.17
C MET A 66 -1.37 3.17 -4.81
N GLY A 67 -0.85 2.42 -5.79
CA GLY A 67 0.36 1.60 -5.62
C GLY A 67 1.57 2.43 -5.22
N MET A 68 1.83 3.55 -5.90
CA MET A 68 2.98 4.43 -5.59
C MET A 68 2.91 4.99 -4.17
N PHE A 69 1.72 5.40 -3.72
CA PHE A 69 1.51 5.86 -2.34
C PHE A 69 1.58 4.70 -1.33
N GLY A 70 1.14 3.49 -1.68
CA GLY A 70 1.13 2.32 -0.78
C GLY A 70 2.53 1.76 -0.51
N PHE A 71 3.42 1.85 -1.51
CA PHE A 71 4.79 1.35 -1.41
C PHE A 71 5.77 2.33 -0.75
N ALA A 72 5.57 3.65 -0.90
CA ALA A 72 6.50 4.65 -0.36
C ALA A 72 6.74 4.54 1.17
N PRO A 73 5.74 4.23 2.03
CA PRO A 73 5.94 4.12 3.47
C PRO A 73 6.61 2.83 3.95
N ILE A 74 6.66 1.77 3.13
CA ILE A 74 7.04 0.39 3.55
C ILE A 74 8.46 0.34 4.15
N PHE A 75 9.38 1.14 3.65
CA PHE A 75 10.76 1.22 4.15
C PHE A 75 11.09 2.57 4.78
N LEU A 76 10.43 3.65 4.33
CA LEU A 76 10.70 4.99 4.82
C LEU A 76 10.31 5.13 6.30
N SER A 77 9.17 4.54 6.69
CA SER A 77 8.69 4.59 8.09
C SER A 77 9.64 3.88 9.06
N GLU A 78 10.28 2.79 8.67
CA GLU A 78 11.27 2.07 9.49
C GLU A 78 12.67 2.67 9.46
N SER A 79 13.03 3.37 8.38
CA SER A 79 14.27 4.15 8.32
C SER A 79 14.22 5.30 9.32
N GLU A 80 13.09 5.98 9.42
CA GLU A 80 12.91 7.11 10.35
C GLU A 80 12.80 6.67 11.82
N THR A 81 12.24 5.48 12.10
CA THR A 81 12.14 4.96 13.48
C THR A 81 13.39 4.21 13.96
N GLY A 82 14.40 4.00 13.11
CA GLY A 82 15.64 3.30 13.48
C GLY A 82 15.47 1.81 13.75
N THR A 83 14.27 1.26 13.54
CA THR A 83 13.92 -0.15 13.74
C THR A 83 14.67 -1.09 12.81
N LEU A 84 15.07 -0.61 11.62
CA LEU A 84 15.91 -1.37 10.68
C LEU A 84 17.24 -1.82 11.31
N ARG A 85 17.87 -0.95 12.12
CA ARG A 85 19.12 -1.31 12.83
C ARG A 85 18.87 -2.32 13.95
N GLY A 86 17.78 -2.17 14.70
CA GLY A 86 17.40 -3.13 15.74
C GLY A 86 17.05 -4.52 15.19
N LEU A 87 16.41 -4.57 14.02
CA LEU A 87 16.06 -5.81 13.34
C LEU A 87 17.28 -6.49 12.72
N ALA A 88 18.28 -5.72 12.26
CA ALA A 88 19.56 -6.24 11.79
C ALA A 88 20.42 -6.85 12.90
N THR A 89 20.26 -6.40 14.15
CA THR A 89 20.93 -6.97 15.34
C THR A 89 20.18 -8.14 15.97
N ALA A 90 18.94 -8.39 15.58
CA ALA A 90 18.14 -9.47 16.14
C ALA A 90 18.60 -10.83 15.58
N PRO A 91 18.50 -11.94 16.34
CA PRO A 91 18.89 -13.28 15.90
C PRO A 91 17.81 -13.89 14.97
N ILE A 92 17.44 -13.14 13.94
CA ILE A 92 16.38 -13.47 12.98
C ILE A 92 17.02 -13.48 11.60
N PRO A 93 16.74 -14.48 10.75
CA PRO A 93 17.28 -14.48 9.41
C PRO A 93 16.72 -13.32 8.57
N ALA A 94 17.59 -12.61 7.84
CA ALA A 94 17.21 -11.43 7.05
C ALA A 94 16.11 -11.69 6.01
N TRP A 95 16.01 -12.92 5.50
CA TRP A 95 14.94 -13.31 4.57
C TRP A 95 13.55 -13.27 5.21
N ALA A 96 13.42 -13.51 6.51
CA ALA A 96 12.13 -13.47 7.21
C ALA A 96 11.57 -12.05 7.30
N VAL A 97 12.45 -11.05 7.44
CA VAL A 97 12.08 -9.63 7.40
C VAL A 97 11.56 -9.26 6.01
N TYR A 98 12.27 -9.68 4.97
CA TYR A 98 11.89 -9.40 3.59
C TYR A 98 10.54 -10.03 3.24
N VAL A 99 10.33 -11.30 3.60
CA VAL A 99 9.05 -12.00 3.38
C VAL A 99 7.90 -11.34 4.15
N GLY A 100 8.13 -10.92 5.40
CA GLY A 100 7.12 -10.18 6.18
C GLY A 100 6.68 -8.88 5.49
N LYS A 101 7.63 -8.13 4.91
CA LYS A 101 7.33 -6.90 4.17
C LYS A 101 6.64 -7.15 2.84
N VAL A 102 7.00 -8.20 2.12
CA VAL A 102 6.31 -8.59 0.87
C VAL A 102 4.86 -8.94 1.16
N ILE A 103 4.59 -9.74 2.19
CA ILE A 103 3.22 -10.08 2.62
C ILE A 103 2.43 -8.82 2.99
N TYR A 104 3.05 -7.92 3.75
CA TYR A 104 2.43 -6.65 4.11
C TYR A 104 2.07 -5.80 2.88
N GLY A 105 2.99 -5.62 1.93
CA GLY A 105 2.73 -4.90 0.69
C GLY A 105 1.63 -5.53 -0.16
N PHE A 106 1.59 -6.87 -0.23
CA PHE A 106 0.57 -7.62 -0.97
C PHE A 106 -0.83 -7.43 -0.37
N VAL A 107 -0.96 -7.48 0.96
CA VAL A 107 -2.23 -7.25 1.66
C VAL A 107 -2.71 -5.81 1.46
N LEU A 108 -1.80 -4.84 1.52
CA LEU A 108 -2.13 -3.43 1.35
C LEU A 108 -2.61 -3.15 -0.08
N MET A 109 -1.91 -3.68 -1.07
CA MET A 109 -2.30 -3.57 -2.47
C MET A 109 -3.63 -4.27 -2.76
N GLY A 110 -3.88 -5.46 -2.18
CA GLY A 110 -5.17 -6.14 -2.30
C GLY A 110 -6.34 -5.37 -1.67
N MET A 111 -6.14 -4.68 -0.54
CA MET A 111 -7.17 -3.81 0.04
C MET A 111 -7.50 -2.61 -0.86
N VAL A 112 -6.49 -2.09 -1.55
CA VAL A 112 -6.61 -0.97 -2.49
C VAL A 112 -7.36 -1.38 -3.76
N GLU A 113 -7.07 -2.56 -4.32
CA GLU A 113 -7.72 -3.04 -5.55
C GLU A 113 -9.20 -3.41 -5.36
N ILE A 114 -9.61 -3.73 -4.13
CA ILE A 114 -11.02 -4.02 -3.82
C ILE A 114 -11.88 -2.74 -3.84
N PHE A 115 -11.26 -1.56 -3.78
CA PHE A 115 -11.93 -0.26 -3.70
C PHE A 115 -12.00 0.45 -5.06
#